data_AF-A0A5C6AWT6-F1
#
_entry.id   AF-A0A5C6AWT6-F1
#
_cell.length_a   1.000
_cell.length_b   1.000
_cell.length_c   1.000
_cell.angle_alpha   90.00
_cell.angle_beta   90.00
_cell.angle_gamma   90.00
#
_symmetry.space_group_name_H-M   'P 1'
#
loop_
_entity.id
_entity.type
_entity.pdbx_description
1 polymer ?
#
loop_
_entity_poly.entity_id
_entity_poly.type
_entity_poly.pdbx_seq_one_letter_code
_entity_poly.pdbx_strand_id
1 'polypeptide(L)' 'MVKLLVRDRETIQEAVRRFRKLVERSGIKKEMRRREFYEKPSETNRRARLRAERRNKRTQLLVR' A
#
# COMPACT_ATOMS: atom_id res chain seq x y z
N MET A 1 10.87 2.48 -3.03
CA MET A 1 11.15 3.44 -4.12
C MET A 1 10.45 2.91 -5.37
N VAL A 2 9.58 3.72 -6.00
CA VAL A 2 8.83 3.29 -7.20
C VAL A 2 9.62 3.70 -8.44
N LYS A 3 9.92 2.76 -9.31
CA LYS A 3 10.56 3.00 -10.62
C LYS A 3 9.58 2.58 -11.71
N LEU A 4 9.40 3.41 -12.74
CA LEU A 4 8.60 3.11 -13.91
C LEU A 4 9.50 3.27 -15.14
N LEU A 5 9.62 2.21 -15.94
CA LEU A 5 10.19 2.27 -17.27
C LEU A 5 9.06 2.64 -18.25
N VAL A 6 9.30 3.70 -19.02
CA VAL A 6 8.41 4.13 -20.11
C VAL A 6 8.63 3.17 -21.28
N ARG A 7 7.54 2.76 -21.92
CA ARG A 7 7.58 1.86 -23.10
C ARG A 7 7.46 2.71 -24.36
N ASP A 8 8.07 2.29 -25.46
CA ASP A 8 8.19 3.08 -26.70
C ASP A 8 6.84 3.36 -27.41
N ARG A 9 5.76 2.66 -27.05
CA ARG A 9 4.42 2.84 -27.63
C ARG A 9 3.38 3.43 -26.67
N GLU A 10 3.81 4.01 -25.55
CA GLU A 10 2.88 4.62 -24.59
C GLU A 10 2.80 6.14 -24.75
N THR A 11 1.60 6.68 -24.58
CA THR A 11 1.42 8.12 -24.43
C THR A 11 1.87 8.56 -23.03
N ILE A 12 2.31 9.82 -22.91
CA ILE A 12 2.75 10.40 -21.63
C ILE A 12 1.67 10.27 -20.55
N GLN A 13 0.39 10.44 -20.93
CA GLN A 13 -0.73 10.33 -19.99
C GLN A 13 -0.93 8.92 -19.43
N GLU A 14 -0.70 7.88 -20.25
CA GLU A 14 -0.79 6.48 -19.80
C GLU A 14 0.34 6.13 -18.84
N ALA A 15 1.57 6.59 -19.13
CA ALA A 15 2.71 6.42 -18.24
C ALA A 15 2.43 7.06 -16.86
N VAL A 16 1.85 8.26 -16.82
CA VAL A 16 1.44 8.94 -15.57
C VAL A 16 0.37 8.15 -14.82
N ARG A 17 -0.64 7.62 -15.51
CA ARG A 17 -1.68 6.76 -14.89
C ARG A 17 -1.07 5.49 -14.28
N ARG A 18 -0.15 4.83 -14.99
CA ARG A 18 0.56 3.64 -14.46
C ARG A 18 1.42 4.00 -13.25
N PHE A 19 2.15 5.10 -13.31
CA PHE A 19 2.95 5.59 -12.19
C PHE A 19 2.08 5.86 -10.96
N ARG A 20 0.94 6.54 -11.13
CA ARG A 20 0.00 6.80 -10.04
C ARG A 20 -0.51 5.50 -9.40
N LYS A 21 -0.90 4.51 -10.22
CA LYS A 21 -1.31 3.19 -9.73
C LYS A 21 -0.18 2.47 -8.98
N LEU A 22 1.06 2.55 -9.46
CA LEU A 22 2.22 1.96 -8.78
C LEU A 22 2.51 2.64 -7.44
N VAL A 23 2.42 3.97 -7.38
CA VAL A 23 2.57 4.73 -6.12
C VAL A 23 1.47 4.36 -5.13
N GLU A 24 0.22 4.26 -5.57
CA GLU A 24 -0.89 3.83 -4.73
C GLU A 24 -0.71 2.39 -4.23
N ARG A 25 -0.31 1.46 -5.10
CA ARG A 25 -0.04 0.06 -4.75
C ARG A 25 1.15 -0.09 -3.80
N SER A 26 2.19 0.74 -3.95
CA SER A 26 3.36 0.72 -3.08
C SER A 26 3.03 1.16 -1.64
N GLY A 27 1.89 1.81 -1.42
CA GLY A 27 1.44 2.21 -0.09
C GLY A 27 2.28 3.34 0.53
N ILE A 28 3.14 4.01 -0.23
CA ILE A 28 4.01 5.09 0.28
C ILE A 28 3.22 6.16 1.03
N LYS A 29 2.08 6.60 0.50
CA LYS A 29 1.20 7.59 1.16
C LYS A 29 0.64 7.12 2.51
N LYS A 30 0.48 5.80 2.69
CA LYS A 30 0.01 5.21 3.95
C LYS A 30 1.15 5.08 4.95
N GLU A 31 2.35 4.76 4.46
CA GLU A 31 3.55 4.68 5.29
C GLU A 31 3.98 6.07 5.77
N MET A 32 3.90 7.11 4.91
CA MET A 32 4.15 8.50 5.32
C MET A 32 3.25 8.90 6.49
N ARG A 33 1.93 8.73 6.36
CA ARG A 33 0.97 9.02 7.44
C ARG A 33 1.21 8.22 8.72
N ARG A 34 1.77 7.01 8.62
CA ARG A 34 2.10 6.19 9.78
C ARG A 34 3.33 6.71 10.53
N ARG A 35 4.24 7.38 9.83
CA ARG A 35 5.52 7.89 10.36
C ARG A 35 5.48 9.37 10.72
N GLU A 36 4.37 10.06 10.48
CA GLU A 36 4.17 11.47 10.88
C GLU A 36 4.33 11.68 12.39
N PHE A 37 4.02 10.67 13.20
CA PHE A 37 4.13 10.72 14.64
C PHE A 37 4.85 9.48 15.17
N TYR A 38 5.55 9.63 16.29
CA TYR A 38 6.12 8.48 16.99
C TYR A 38 4.98 7.61 17.54
N GLU A 39 4.98 6.34 17.14
CA GLU A 39 4.08 5.33 17.69
C GLU A 39 4.92 4.38 18.55
N LYS A 40 4.53 4.21 19.82
CA LYS A 40 5.19 3.26 20.72
C LYS A 40 5.23 1.86 20.09
N PRO A 41 6.33 1.08 20.24
CA PRO A 41 6.44 -0.25 19.66
C PRO A 41 5.27 -1.19 20.01
N SER A 42 4.72 -1.07 21.22
CA SER A 42 3.55 -1.84 21.67
C SER A 42 2.30 -1.58 20.82
N GLU A 43 2.02 -0.30 20.52
CA GLU A 43 0.87 0.08 19.69
C GLU A 43 1.05 -0.33 18.24
N THR A 44 2.29 -0.22 17.72
CA THR A 44 2.64 -0.71 16.38
C THR A 44 2.38 -2.22 16.26
N ASN A 45 2.81 -3.01 17.25
CA ASN A 45 2.60 -4.46 17.29
C ASN A 45 1.12 -4.82 17.41
N ARG A 46 0.38 -4.13 18.30
CA ARG A 46 -1.07 -4.30 18.45
C ARG A 46 -1.82 -4.01 17.15
N ARG A 47 -1.48 -2.92 16.48
CA ARG A 47 -2.05 -2.53 15.19
C ARG A 47 -1.74 -3.55 14.08
N ALA A 48 -0.53 -4.11 14.07
CA ALA A 48 -0.14 -5.15 13.12
C ALA A 48 -0.96 -6.44 13.32
N ARG A 49 -1.15 -6.87 14.57
CA ARG A 49 -1.98 -8.04 14.93
C ARG A 49 -3.43 -7.88 14.48
N LEU A 50 -4.06 -6.76 14.83
CA LEU A 50 -5.44 -6.45 14.42
C LEU A 50 -5.61 -6.41 12.89
N ARG A 51 -4.61 -5.89 12.16
CA ARG A 51 -4.64 -5.89 10.69
C ARG A 51 -4.53 -7.30 10.11
N ALA A 52 -3.74 -8.19 10.72
CA ALA A 52 -3.65 -9.59 10.29
C ALA A 52 -4.97 -10.33 10.54
N GLU A 53 -5.55 -10.19 11.74
CA GLU A 53 -6.85 -10.78 12.08
C GLU A 53 -7.96 -10.33 11.13
N ARG A 54 -8.05 -9.02 10.83
CA ARG A 54 -9.03 -8.50 9.87
C ARG A 54 -8.84 -9.05 8.45
N ARG A 55 -7.59 -9.21 8.00
CA ARG A 55 -7.30 -9.83 6.69
C ARG A 55 -7.75 -11.27 6.66
N ASN A 56 -7.42 -12.05 7.69
CA ASN A 56 -7.78 -13.46 7.78
C ASN A 56 -9.30 -13.65 7.82
N LYS A 57 -10.02 -12.85 8.63
CA LYS A 57 -11.49 -12.85 8.66
C LYS A 57 -12.09 -12.58 7.28
N ARG A 58 -11.56 -11.59 6.56
CA ARG A 58 -12.04 -11.27 5.19
C ARG A 58 -11.79 -12.41 4.21
N THR A 59 -10.64 -13.07 4.28
CA THR A 59 -10.34 -14.25 3.45
C THR A 59 -11.30 -15.39 3.74
N GLN A 60 -11.55 -15.69 5.01
CA GLN A 60 -12.47 -16.76 5.43
C GLN A 60 -13.91 -16.50 4.94
N LEU A 61 -14.38 -15.25 4.98
CA LEU A 61 -15.70 -14.86 4.46
C LEU A 61 -15.83 -14.98 2.94
N LEU A 62 -14.73 -14.93 2.19
CA LEU A 62 -14.72 -15.05 0.72
C LEU A 62 -14.61 -16.50 0.25
N VAL A 63 -14.15 -17.41 1.11
CA VAL A 63 -13.97 -18.84 0.83
C VAL A 63 -15.21 -19.66 1.18
N ARG A 64 -16.10 -19.11 2.00
CA ARG A 64 -17.41 -19.69 2.34
C ARG A 64 -18.46 -19.25 1.33
#